data_AF-A0A975HU37-F1
#
_entry.id   AF-A0A975HU37-F1
#
_cell.length_a   1.000
_cell.length_b   1.000
_cell.length_c   1.000
_cell.angle_alpha   90.00
_cell.angle_beta   90.00
_cell.angle_gamma   90.00
#
_symmetry.space_group_name_H-M   'P 1'
#
loop_
_entity.id
_entity.type
_entity.pdbx_description
1 polymer ?
#
loop_
_entity_poly.entity_id
_entity_poly.type
_entity_poly.pdbx_seq_one_letter_code
_entity_poly.pdbx_strand_id
1 'polypeptide(L)'
;MSEWWTYRLSDFLLFSPRTWFRLIELYNAWLWPAQPLVLGLGLGLLVAMWRGLPWAPRASCVALAIAWAWVAWAFHLQRYAAINWAATWFAAAFAVQSVLMLALAWRLAPGPARRSPTGFALLVGAVTLMPLLGVACGRPWQEAEVFGLTPDATVLGTLGVLLLLGDTPRPFGAGVWLVPLIWCGVGGATLLAMGLPQSVLLPLAGLVAAMTRLARD
;
A
#
# COMPACT_ATOMS: atom_id res chain seq x y z
N MET A 1 -21.47 -7.28 -34.15
CA MET A 1 -20.58 -7.67 -33.04
C MET A 1 -19.87 -6.41 -32.60
N SER A 2 -19.94 -6.04 -31.32
CA SER A 2 -19.14 -4.92 -30.81
C SER A 2 -17.67 -5.30 -30.89
N GLU A 3 -16.84 -4.43 -31.44
CA GLU A 3 -15.40 -4.66 -31.57
C GLU A 3 -14.72 -4.38 -30.23
N TRP A 4 -14.63 -5.40 -29.37
CA TRP A 4 -14.14 -5.25 -27.99
C TRP A 4 -12.71 -4.71 -27.89
N TRP A 5 -11.95 -4.75 -28.98
CA TRP A 5 -10.60 -4.17 -29.08
C TRP A 5 -10.57 -2.65 -29.21
N THR A 6 -11.73 -1.99 -29.37
CA THR A 6 -11.82 -0.51 -29.38
C THR A 6 -11.81 0.09 -27.98
N TYR A 7 -12.15 -0.70 -26.95
CA TYR A 7 -12.18 -0.23 -25.56
C TYR A 7 -10.76 0.06 -25.05
N ARG A 8 -10.65 1.21 -24.40
CA ARG A 8 -9.46 1.66 -23.67
C ARG A 8 -9.69 1.47 -22.18
N LEU A 9 -8.59 1.42 -21.42
CA LEU A 9 -8.66 1.33 -19.96
C LEU A 9 -9.47 2.48 -19.33
N SER A 10 -9.41 3.67 -19.93
CA SER A 10 -10.20 4.84 -19.54
C SER A 10 -11.71 4.63 -19.62
N ASP A 11 -12.18 3.76 -20.51
CA ASP A 11 -13.61 3.53 -20.74
C ASP A 11 -14.25 2.75 -19.57
N PHE A 12 -13.42 2.10 -18.75
CA PHE A 12 -13.84 1.39 -17.53
C PHE A 12 -13.73 2.25 -16.27
N LEU A 13 -13.22 3.48 -16.37
CA LEU A 13 -13.07 4.37 -15.22
C LEU A 13 -14.40 5.06 -14.91
N LEU A 14 -14.94 4.80 -13.72
CA LEU A 14 -16.28 5.26 -13.31
C LEU A 14 -16.32 6.71 -12.80
N PHE A 15 -15.16 7.36 -12.71
CA PHE A 15 -15.01 8.67 -12.09
C PHE A 15 -13.84 9.44 -12.70
N SER A 16 -13.85 10.77 -12.55
CA SER A 16 -12.79 11.63 -13.08
C SER A 16 -11.59 11.73 -12.11
N PRO A 17 -10.39 12.14 -12.58
CA PRO A 17 -9.26 12.44 -11.72
C PRO A 17 -9.58 13.50 -10.65
N ARG A 18 -10.42 14.49 -10.98
CA ARG A 18 -10.87 15.50 -10.01
C ARG A 18 -11.68 14.87 -8.87
N THR A 19 -12.56 13.92 -9.19
CA THR A 19 -13.34 13.18 -8.19
C THR A 19 -12.44 12.33 -7.30
N TRP A 20 -11.42 11.70 -7.86
CA TRP A 20 -10.42 10.92 -7.12
C TRP A 20 -9.69 11.76 -6.09
N PHE A 21 -9.11 12.88 -6.51
CA PHE A 21 -8.34 13.73 -5.60
C PHE A 21 -9.21 14.41 -4.55
N ARG A 22 -10.44 14.82 -4.92
CA ARG A 22 -11.40 15.34 -3.94
C ARG A 22 -11.79 14.31 -2.88
N LEU A 23 -11.88 13.02 -3.24
CA LEU A 23 -12.10 11.95 -2.27
C LEU A 23 -10.95 11.87 -1.26
N ILE A 24 -9.69 11.90 -1.73
CA ILE A 24 -8.50 11.86 -0.86
C ILE A 24 -8.46 13.10 0.04
N GLU A 25 -8.72 14.28 -0.52
CA GLU A 25 -8.75 15.54 0.23
C GLU A 25 -9.78 15.49 1.37
N LEU A 26 -11.02 15.10 1.09
CA LEU A 26 -12.08 14.98 2.10
C LEU A 26 -11.83 13.85 3.10
N TYR A 27 -11.12 12.80 2.69
CA TYR A 27 -10.71 11.72 3.57
C TYR A 27 -9.63 12.19 4.55
N ASN A 28 -8.62 12.89 4.06
CA ASN A 28 -7.57 13.47 4.87
C ASN A 28 -8.10 14.55 5.81
N ALA A 29 -8.98 15.44 5.34
CA ALA A 29 -9.60 16.47 6.18
C ALA A 29 -10.38 15.86 7.36
N TRP A 30 -11.11 14.76 7.12
CA TRP A 30 -11.85 14.05 8.17
C TRP A 30 -10.93 13.36 9.18
N LEU A 31 -9.76 12.90 8.74
CA LEU A 31 -8.80 12.22 9.59
C LEU A 31 -7.89 13.17 10.38
N TRP A 32 -7.87 14.46 10.07
CA TRP A 32 -7.00 15.40 10.75
C TRP A 32 -7.25 15.41 12.27
N PRO A 33 -6.22 15.27 13.14
CA PRO A 33 -4.77 15.29 12.87
C PRO A 33 -4.07 13.91 12.93
N ALA A 34 -4.71 12.82 12.49
CA ALA A 34 -4.15 11.47 12.58
C ALA A 34 -2.91 11.25 11.69
N GLN A 35 -2.76 11.98 10.58
CA GLN A 35 -1.66 11.80 9.63
C GLN A 35 -0.27 11.93 10.26
N PRO A 36 0.08 13.02 10.99
CA PRO A 36 1.39 13.11 11.64
C PRO A 36 1.63 11.99 12.66
N LEU A 37 0.59 11.52 13.36
CA LEU A 37 0.71 10.41 14.31
C LEU A 37 1.06 9.10 13.60
N VAL A 38 0.34 8.76 12.52
CA VAL A 38 0.58 7.53 11.76
C VAL A 38 1.92 7.58 11.03
N LEU A 39 2.31 8.72 10.47
CA LEU A 39 3.64 8.92 9.88
C LEU A 39 4.75 8.79 10.93
N GLY A 40 4.55 9.35 12.14
CA GLY A 40 5.47 9.19 13.26
C GLY A 40 5.65 7.73 13.68
N LEU A 41 4.55 6.97 13.75
CA LEU A 41 4.59 5.52 14.00
C LEU A 41 5.32 4.77 12.88
N GLY A 42 5.05 5.09 11.62
CA GLY A 42 5.74 4.50 10.46
C GLY A 42 7.25 4.77 10.48
N LEU A 43 7.66 6.01 10.77
CA LEU A 43 9.06 6.39 10.97
C LEU A 43 9.70 5.65 12.15
N GLY A 44 8.99 5.54 13.27
CA GLY A 44 9.44 4.81 14.45
C GLY A 44 9.71 3.34 14.14
N LEU A 45 8.80 2.67 13.42
CA LEU A 45 8.96 1.29 12.98
C LEU A 45 10.12 1.14 11.99
N LEU A 46 10.23 2.04 11.01
CA LEU A 46 11.36 2.07 10.07
C LEU A 46 12.71 2.17 10.81
N VAL A 47 12.83 3.10 11.76
CA VAL A 47 14.05 3.28 12.56
C VAL A 47 14.32 2.06 13.45
N ALA A 48 13.29 1.48 14.05
CA ALA A 48 13.41 0.26 14.85
C ALA A 48 13.91 -0.93 14.01
N MET A 49 13.39 -1.09 12.79
CA MET A 49 13.89 -2.09 11.84
C MET A 49 15.33 -1.81 11.40
N TRP A 50 15.68 -0.56 11.14
CA TRP A 50 17.05 -0.16 10.77
C TRP A 50 18.07 -0.45 11.88
N ARG A 51 17.68 -0.22 13.14
CA ARG A 51 18.46 -0.53 14.34
C ARG A 51 18.48 -2.03 14.67
N GLY A 52 17.73 -2.86 13.96
CA GLY A 52 17.70 -4.30 14.17
C GLY A 52 17.02 -4.70 15.49
N LEU A 53 16.06 -3.90 15.99
CA LEU A 53 15.37 -4.24 17.23
C LEU A 53 14.53 -5.51 17.05
N PRO A 54 14.62 -6.49 17.97
CA PRO A 54 14.05 -7.83 17.78
C PRO A 54 12.51 -7.85 17.76
N TRP A 55 11.85 -6.82 18.32
CA TRP A 55 10.40 -6.68 18.31
C TRP A 55 9.86 -5.99 17.05
N ALA A 56 10.71 -5.28 16.30
CA ALA A 56 10.29 -4.39 15.22
C ALA A 56 9.59 -5.11 14.06
N PRO A 57 10.07 -6.29 13.59
CA PRO A 57 9.37 -7.05 12.56
C PRO A 57 7.92 -7.41 12.94
N ARG A 58 7.74 -7.94 14.15
CA ARG A 58 6.41 -8.32 14.66
C ARG A 58 5.50 -7.10 14.81
N ALA A 59 6.00 -6.02 15.41
CA ALA A 59 5.23 -4.78 15.55
C ALA A 59 4.84 -4.18 14.19
N SER A 60 5.71 -4.28 13.18
CA SER A 60 5.42 -3.80 11.83
C SER A 60 4.30 -4.61 11.17
N CYS A 61 4.29 -5.94 11.33
CA CYS A 61 3.19 -6.76 10.84
C CYS A 61 1.86 -6.46 11.54
N VAL A 62 1.86 -6.22 12.87
CA VAL A 62 0.65 -5.81 13.59
C VAL A 62 0.16 -4.44 13.12
N ALA A 63 1.06 -3.47 13.01
CA ALA A 63 0.72 -2.13 12.53
C ALA A 63 0.15 -2.18 11.10
N LEU A 64 0.76 -2.98 10.22
CA LEU A 64 0.24 -3.21 8.88
C LEU A 64 -1.12 -3.91 8.90
N ALA A 65 -1.35 -4.90 9.75
CA ALA A 65 -2.67 -5.53 9.88
C ALA A 65 -3.76 -4.50 10.22
N ILE A 66 -3.48 -3.60 11.16
CA ILE A 66 -4.37 -2.49 11.52
C ILE A 66 -4.57 -1.55 10.34
N ALA A 67 -3.49 -1.17 9.64
CA ALA A 67 -3.56 -0.30 8.46
C ALA A 67 -4.39 -0.93 7.32
N TRP A 68 -4.17 -2.20 6.99
CA TRP A 68 -4.93 -2.93 5.98
C TRP A 68 -6.42 -3.01 6.34
N ALA A 69 -6.75 -3.26 7.63
CA ALA A 69 -8.13 -3.25 8.10
C ALA A 69 -8.75 -1.85 8.01
N TRP A 70 -8.00 -0.83 8.40
CA TRP A 70 -8.43 0.56 8.33
C TRP A 70 -8.71 0.99 6.89
N VAL A 71 -7.79 0.70 5.96
CA VAL A 71 -7.96 1.00 4.53
C VAL A 71 -9.15 0.23 3.93
N ALA A 72 -9.32 -1.04 4.27
CA ALA A 72 -10.48 -1.82 3.84
C ALA A 72 -11.80 -1.16 4.26
N TRP A 73 -11.89 -0.74 5.51
CA TRP A 73 -13.10 -0.14 6.06
C TRP A 73 -13.27 1.33 5.65
N ALA A 74 -12.37 2.20 6.12
CA ALA A 74 -12.52 3.64 6.06
C ALA A 74 -12.26 4.21 4.66
N PHE A 75 -11.33 3.64 3.89
CA PHE A 75 -11.06 4.12 2.54
C PHE A 75 -11.95 3.40 1.52
N HIS A 76 -11.88 2.07 1.44
CA HIS A 76 -12.59 1.32 0.40
C HIS A 76 -14.11 1.32 0.61
N LEU A 77 -14.62 0.85 1.75
CA LEU A 77 -16.07 0.76 1.97
C LEU A 77 -16.73 2.12 2.19
N GLN A 78 -16.18 2.94 3.08
CA GLN A 78 -16.85 4.19 3.49
C GLN A 78 -16.72 5.32 2.47
N ARG A 79 -15.65 5.36 1.66
CA ARG A 79 -15.42 6.45 0.70
C ARG A 79 -15.46 5.96 -0.75
N TYR A 80 -14.65 4.97 -1.10
CA TYR A 80 -14.42 4.62 -2.49
C TYR A 80 -15.59 3.84 -3.13
N ALA A 81 -16.29 3.02 -2.35
CA ALA A 81 -17.46 2.27 -2.83
C ALA A 81 -18.61 3.15 -3.33
N ALA A 82 -18.69 4.41 -2.87
CA ALA A 82 -19.69 5.36 -3.34
C ALA A 82 -19.49 5.79 -4.81
N ILE A 83 -18.25 5.73 -5.32
CA ILE A 83 -17.91 6.15 -6.69
C ILE A 83 -17.37 5.01 -7.57
N ASN A 84 -17.03 3.87 -6.96
CA ASN A 84 -16.53 2.71 -7.67
C ASN A 84 -17.04 1.42 -7.02
N TRP A 85 -17.94 0.71 -7.70
CA TRP A 85 -18.52 -0.55 -7.21
C TRP A 85 -17.44 -1.60 -6.90
N ALA A 86 -16.32 -1.61 -7.64
CA ALA A 86 -15.21 -2.54 -7.43
C ALA A 86 -14.53 -2.37 -6.07
N ALA A 87 -14.68 -1.21 -5.42
CA ALA A 87 -14.09 -0.95 -4.11
C ALA A 87 -14.62 -1.88 -3.01
N THR A 88 -15.82 -2.44 -3.16
CA THR A 88 -16.34 -3.48 -2.25
C THR A 88 -15.48 -4.75 -2.27
N TRP A 89 -15.07 -5.19 -3.46
CA TRP A 89 -14.15 -6.32 -3.63
C TRP A 89 -12.73 -5.98 -3.17
N PHE A 90 -12.28 -4.74 -3.40
CA PHE A 90 -11.00 -4.27 -2.88
C PHE A 90 -10.98 -4.29 -1.35
N ALA A 91 -12.06 -3.85 -0.70
CA ALA A 91 -12.20 -3.95 0.75
C ALA A 91 -12.09 -5.38 1.26
N ALA A 92 -12.75 -6.34 0.61
CA ALA A 92 -12.66 -7.75 0.96
C ALA A 92 -11.22 -8.28 0.84
N ALA A 93 -10.53 -7.97 -0.25
CA ALA A 93 -9.13 -8.36 -0.45
C ALA A 93 -8.20 -7.73 0.60
N PHE A 94 -8.40 -6.44 0.93
CA PHE A 94 -7.64 -5.75 1.97
C PHE A 94 -7.90 -6.31 3.37
N ALA A 95 -9.14 -6.72 3.67
CA ALA A 95 -9.49 -7.39 4.91
C ALA A 95 -8.80 -8.76 5.03
N VAL A 96 -8.78 -9.55 3.95
CA VAL A 96 -8.01 -10.81 3.91
C VAL A 96 -6.53 -10.56 4.17
N GLN A 97 -5.94 -9.56 3.51
CA GLN A 97 -4.53 -9.20 3.73
C GLN A 97 -4.26 -8.75 5.17
N SER A 98 -5.18 -8.03 5.81
CA SER A 98 -5.09 -7.67 7.23
C SER A 98 -4.99 -8.91 8.13
N VAL A 99 -5.86 -9.90 7.93
CA VAL A 99 -5.82 -11.18 8.66
C VAL A 99 -4.50 -11.91 8.41
N LEU A 100 -4.02 -11.94 7.17
CA LEU A 100 -2.73 -12.55 6.83
C LEU A 100 -1.55 -11.86 7.51
N MET A 101 -1.52 -10.53 7.58
CA MET A 101 -0.48 -9.77 8.30
C MET A 101 -0.50 -10.06 9.80
N LEU A 102 -1.69 -10.14 10.39
CA LEU A 102 -1.83 -10.44 11.81
C LEU A 102 -1.42 -11.90 12.12
N ALA A 103 -1.85 -12.83 11.28
CA ALA A 103 -1.44 -14.24 11.35
C ALA A 103 0.07 -14.42 11.23
N LEU A 104 0.70 -13.68 10.30
CA LEU A 104 2.15 -13.65 10.18
C LEU A 104 2.81 -13.10 11.45
N ALA A 105 2.29 -12.00 12.01
CA ALA A 105 2.82 -11.42 13.25
C ALA A 105 2.84 -12.42 14.42
N TRP A 106 1.80 -13.25 14.57
CA TRP A 106 1.76 -14.27 15.63
C TRP A 106 2.79 -15.38 15.45
N ARG A 107 3.16 -15.69 14.20
CA ARG A 107 4.09 -16.77 13.85
C ARG A 107 5.55 -16.32 13.78
N LEU A 108 5.80 -15.01 13.70
CA LEU A 108 7.15 -14.46 13.72
C LEU A 108 7.78 -14.60 15.11
N ALA A 109 8.95 -15.24 15.16
CA ALA A 109 9.83 -15.21 16.31
C ALA A 109 10.49 -13.81 16.43
N PRO A 110 10.83 -13.35 17.64
CA PRO A 110 11.62 -12.14 17.82
C PRO A 110 12.97 -12.27 17.11
N GLY A 111 13.38 -11.23 16.40
CA GLY A 111 14.62 -11.22 15.65
C GLY A 111 14.80 -9.92 14.87
N PRO A 112 16.04 -9.59 14.46
CA PRO A 112 16.29 -8.40 13.68
C PRO A 112 15.69 -8.52 12.27
N ALA A 113 15.32 -7.39 11.68
CA ALA A 113 15.01 -7.34 10.27
C ALA A 113 16.23 -7.70 9.40
N ARG A 114 15.99 -8.34 8.26
CA ARG A 114 17.01 -8.59 7.24
C ARG A 114 17.50 -7.27 6.66
N ARG A 115 18.80 -7.21 6.36
CA ARG A 115 19.35 -6.12 5.54
C ARG A 115 18.92 -6.33 4.09
N SER A 116 17.97 -5.52 3.65
CA SER A 116 17.48 -5.47 2.26
C SER A 116 17.42 -4.02 1.82
N PRO A 117 18.37 -3.54 0.99
CA PRO A 117 18.35 -2.17 0.47
C PRO A 117 17.01 -1.85 -0.21
N THR A 118 16.50 -2.77 -1.03
CA THR A 118 15.18 -2.65 -1.67
C THR A 118 14.05 -2.57 -0.64
N GLY A 119 14.09 -3.39 0.40
CA GLY A 119 13.06 -3.40 1.45
C GLY A 119 13.00 -2.05 2.20
N PHE A 120 14.17 -1.51 2.55
CA PHE A 120 14.26 -0.19 3.15
C PHE A 120 13.85 0.91 2.18
N ALA A 121 14.28 0.88 0.93
CA ALA A 121 13.93 1.88 -0.08
C ALA A 121 12.40 1.95 -0.29
N LEU A 122 11.72 0.81 -0.37
CA LEU A 122 10.25 0.77 -0.49
C LEU A 122 9.57 1.29 0.77
N LEU A 123 10.03 0.90 1.97
CA LEU A 123 9.44 1.38 3.22
C LEU A 123 9.65 2.89 3.43
N VAL A 124 10.85 3.39 3.13
CA VAL A 124 11.16 4.83 3.13
C VAL A 124 10.28 5.55 2.12
N GLY A 125 10.16 5.01 0.90
CA GLY A 125 9.30 5.55 -0.15
C GLY A 125 7.83 5.63 0.29
N ALA A 126 7.31 4.60 0.95
CA ALA A 126 5.95 4.60 1.48
C ALA A 126 5.72 5.71 2.50
N VAL A 127 6.66 5.89 3.44
CA VAL A 127 6.52 6.87 4.53
C VAL A 127 6.82 8.30 4.07
N THR A 128 7.67 8.49 3.07
CA THR A 128 8.17 9.82 2.66
C THR A 128 7.77 10.22 1.25
N LEU A 129 8.09 9.39 0.24
CA LEU A 129 7.83 9.71 -1.15
C LEU A 129 6.33 9.81 -1.43
N MET A 130 5.52 8.84 -0.99
CA MET A 130 4.08 8.81 -1.27
C MET A 130 3.33 10.07 -0.82
N PRO A 131 3.47 10.57 0.43
CA PRO A 131 2.77 11.79 0.82
C PRO A 131 3.30 13.05 0.11
N LEU A 132 4.56 13.05 -0.32
CA LEU A 132 5.19 14.20 -1.00
C LEU A 132 5.00 14.19 -2.52
N LEU A 133 4.69 13.03 -3.10
CA LEU A 133 4.62 12.84 -4.55
C LEU A 133 3.57 13.75 -5.19
N GLY A 134 2.42 13.91 -4.55
CA GLY A 134 1.38 14.81 -5.04
C GLY A 134 1.84 16.25 -5.10
N VAL A 135 2.51 16.72 -4.05
CA VAL A 135 3.07 18.08 -3.98
C VAL A 135 4.14 18.30 -5.04
N ALA A 136 5.02 17.31 -5.25
CA ALA A 136 6.02 17.35 -6.33
C ALA A 136 5.38 17.43 -7.73
N CYS A 137 4.16 16.92 -7.90
CA CYS A 137 3.37 17.02 -9.11
C CYS A 137 2.44 18.26 -9.15
N GLY A 138 2.62 19.23 -8.24
CA GLY A 138 1.84 20.47 -8.19
C GLY A 138 0.46 20.35 -7.53
N ARG A 139 0.17 19.23 -6.85
CA ARG A 139 -1.08 19.03 -6.09
C ARG A 139 -0.99 19.59 -4.67
N PRO A 140 -2.10 20.02 -4.06
CA PRO A 140 -2.10 20.46 -2.66
C PRO A 140 -1.76 19.30 -1.70
N TRP A 141 -1.14 19.62 -0.56
CA TRP A 141 -0.72 18.63 0.43
C TRP A 141 -1.91 17.88 1.07
N GLN A 142 -3.10 18.46 1.01
CA GLN A 142 -4.35 17.85 1.48
C GLN A 142 -4.71 16.59 0.67
N GLU A 143 -4.20 16.44 -0.55
CA GLU A 143 -4.38 15.27 -1.42
C GLU A 143 -3.26 14.23 -1.25
N ALA A 144 -2.45 14.34 -0.19
CA ALA A 144 -1.34 13.43 0.07
C ALA A 144 -1.81 12.00 0.32
N GLU A 145 -1.03 11.04 -0.22
CA GLU A 145 -1.22 9.63 0.05
C GLU A 145 -0.38 9.22 1.26
N VAL A 146 -1.04 9.00 2.39
CA VAL A 146 -0.39 8.78 3.69
C VAL A 146 -0.28 7.29 3.98
N PHE A 147 0.95 6.82 4.25
CA PHE A 147 1.22 5.44 4.69
C PHE A 147 0.32 5.04 5.86
N GLY A 148 -0.31 3.87 5.74
CA GLY A 148 -1.22 3.33 6.76
C GLY A 148 -2.66 3.83 6.68
N LEU A 149 -2.93 4.87 5.88
CA LEU A 149 -4.25 5.49 5.74
C LEU A 149 -4.79 5.40 4.31
N THR A 150 -3.92 5.39 3.29
CA THR A 150 -4.29 5.22 1.88
C THR A 150 -3.77 3.89 1.33
N PRO A 151 -4.45 3.30 0.33
CA PRO A 151 -4.14 1.94 -0.14
C PRO A 151 -2.75 1.81 -0.76
N ASP A 152 -2.40 2.67 -1.72
CA ASP A 152 -1.15 2.56 -2.49
C ASP A 152 0.09 2.72 -1.59
N ALA A 153 0.07 3.70 -0.68
CA ALA A 153 1.16 3.90 0.26
C ALA A 153 1.30 2.71 1.23
N THR A 154 0.17 2.17 1.72
CA THR A 154 0.16 0.99 2.61
C THR A 154 0.70 -0.25 1.89
N VAL A 155 0.36 -0.44 0.62
CA VAL A 155 0.88 -1.53 -0.21
C VAL A 155 2.38 -1.41 -0.41
N LEU A 156 2.87 -0.22 -0.74
CA LEU A 156 4.30 0.04 -0.93
C LEU A 156 5.10 -0.29 0.34
N GLY A 157 4.61 0.16 1.51
CA GLY A 157 5.26 -0.12 2.78
C GLY A 157 5.16 -1.59 3.19
N THR A 158 4.06 -2.27 2.83
CA THR A 158 3.91 -3.72 3.04
C THR A 158 4.95 -4.52 2.26
N LEU A 159 5.17 -4.20 0.98
CA LEU A 159 6.23 -4.84 0.18
C LEU A 159 7.61 -4.60 0.80
N GLY A 160 7.87 -3.38 1.28
CA GLY A 160 9.10 -3.05 2.01
C GLY A 160 9.30 -3.91 3.25
N VAL A 161 8.29 -4.00 4.12
CA VAL A 161 8.32 -4.83 5.33
C VAL A 161 8.51 -6.29 4.99
N LEU A 162 7.76 -6.85 4.04
CA LEU A 162 7.89 -8.27 3.66
C LEU A 162 9.31 -8.61 3.16
N LEU A 163 9.95 -7.72 2.39
CA LEU A 163 11.35 -7.90 1.99
C LEU A 163 12.34 -7.83 3.17
N LEU A 164 12.00 -7.09 4.22
CA LEU A 164 12.80 -6.96 5.44
C LEU A 164 12.57 -8.10 6.44
N LEU A 165 11.45 -8.82 6.37
CA LEU A 165 11.23 -10.02 7.20
C LEU A 165 12.14 -11.19 6.80
N GLY A 166 12.56 -11.25 5.54
CA GLY A 166 13.29 -12.42 5.01
C GLY A 166 12.33 -13.56 4.71
N ASP A 167 12.67 -14.77 5.17
CA ASP A 167 11.87 -15.97 4.89
C ASP A 167 10.62 -15.98 5.75
N THR A 168 9.46 -15.83 5.10
CA THR A 168 8.17 -16.00 5.77
C THR A 168 7.88 -17.48 5.99
N PRO A 169 7.23 -17.89 7.10
CA PRO A 169 6.89 -19.28 7.33
C PRO A 169 6.10 -19.88 6.15
N ARG A 170 6.40 -21.14 5.78
CA ARG A 170 5.81 -21.85 4.63
C ARG A 170 4.31 -21.61 4.36
N PRO A 171 3.39 -21.67 5.35
CA PRO A 171 1.96 -21.47 5.07
C PRO A 171 1.60 -20.05 4.57
N PHE A 172 2.47 -19.06 4.78
CA PHE A 172 2.25 -17.66 4.37
C PHE A 172 3.00 -17.27 3.11
N GLY A 173 3.96 -18.09 2.68
CA GLY A 173 5.00 -17.75 1.69
C GLY A 173 4.50 -16.97 0.49
N ALA A 174 3.54 -17.51 -0.27
CA ALA A 174 2.97 -16.83 -1.43
C ALA A 174 1.78 -15.91 -1.08
N GLY A 175 0.96 -16.30 -0.09
CA GLY A 175 -0.31 -15.64 0.19
C GLY A 175 -0.18 -14.17 0.59
N VAL A 176 0.79 -13.84 1.44
CA VAL A 176 0.99 -12.46 1.95
C VAL A 176 1.46 -11.47 0.88
N TRP A 177 1.93 -11.97 -0.27
CA TRP A 177 2.40 -11.15 -1.38
C TRP A 177 1.35 -10.95 -2.46
N LEU A 178 0.36 -11.84 -2.56
CA LEU A 178 -0.59 -11.86 -3.66
C LEU A 178 -1.40 -10.57 -3.74
N VAL A 179 -2.05 -10.18 -2.64
CA VAL A 179 -2.89 -8.99 -2.60
C VAL A 179 -2.07 -7.70 -2.85
N PRO A 180 -0.93 -7.45 -2.17
CA PRO A 180 -0.10 -6.29 -2.47
C PRO A 180 0.38 -6.20 -3.92
N LEU A 181 0.79 -7.34 -4.52
CA LEU A 181 1.28 -7.35 -5.90
C LEU A 181 0.15 -7.13 -6.92
N ILE A 182 -1.02 -7.75 -6.71
CA ILE A 182 -2.19 -7.48 -7.54
C ILE A 182 -2.58 -6.00 -7.43
N TRP A 183 -2.56 -5.44 -6.22
CA TRP A 183 -2.87 -4.03 -6.02
C TRP A 183 -1.90 -3.09 -6.74
N CYS A 184 -0.61 -3.43 -6.82
CA CYS A 184 0.35 -2.66 -7.61
C CYS A 184 -0.11 -2.51 -9.07
N GLY A 185 -0.66 -3.57 -9.65
CA GLY A 185 -1.27 -3.54 -10.98
C GLY A 185 -2.56 -2.72 -11.02
N VAL A 186 -3.48 -2.93 -10.07
CA VAL A 186 -4.78 -2.23 -10.03
C VAL A 186 -4.62 -0.72 -9.81
N GLY A 187 -3.80 -0.30 -8.84
CA GLY A 187 -3.51 1.10 -8.57
C GLY A 187 -2.82 1.78 -9.75
N GLY A 188 -1.80 1.14 -10.32
CA GLY A 188 -1.12 1.64 -11.51
C GLY A 188 -2.04 1.77 -12.72
N ALA A 189 -2.88 0.78 -12.98
CA ALA A 189 -3.89 0.81 -14.04
C ALA A 189 -4.91 1.95 -13.81
N THR A 190 -5.35 2.15 -12.57
CA THR A 190 -6.29 3.23 -12.21
C THR A 190 -5.67 4.60 -12.49
N LEU A 191 -4.42 4.81 -12.09
CA LEU A 191 -3.70 6.07 -12.33
C LEU A 191 -3.36 6.26 -13.83
N LEU A 192 -3.09 5.18 -14.56
CA LEU A 192 -2.84 5.22 -16.00
C LEU A 192 -4.12 5.62 -16.75
N ALA A 193 -5.26 5.07 -16.36
CA ALA A 193 -6.57 5.43 -16.91
C ALA A 193 -6.92 6.91 -16.67
N MET A 194 -6.42 7.49 -15.57
CA MET A 194 -6.54 8.91 -15.26
C MET A 194 -5.54 9.80 -16.01
N GLY A 195 -4.61 9.23 -16.77
CA GLY A 195 -3.55 9.98 -17.45
C GLY A 195 -2.51 10.58 -16.51
N LEU A 196 -2.31 9.98 -15.33
CA LEU A 196 -1.39 10.51 -14.32
C LEU A 196 0.04 9.98 -14.52
N PRO A 197 1.07 10.85 -14.44
CA PRO A 197 2.45 10.48 -14.72
C PRO A 197 3.01 9.46 -13.72
N GLN A 198 2.52 9.48 -12.47
CA GLN A 198 2.95 8.54 -11.42
C GLN A 198 2.36 7.12 -11.54
N SER A 199 1.58 6.84 -12.58
CA SER A 199 0.92 5.53 -12.80
C SER A 199 1.87 4.33 -12.84
N VAL A 200 3.13 4.55 -13.23
CA VAL A 200 4.16 3.50 -13.30
C VAL A 200 4.80 3.16 -11.95
N LEU A 201 4.68 4.03 -10.95
CA LEU A 201 5.42 3.90 -9.69
C LEU A 201 5.12 2.60 -8.96
N LEU A 202 3.83 2.33 -8.72
CA LEU A 202 3.39 1.16 -7.96
C LEU A 202 3.62 -0.16 -8.71
N PRO A 203 3.31 -0.28 -10.03
CA PRO A 203 3.69 -1.44 -10.82
C PRO A 203 5.18 -1.75 -10.79
N LEU A 204 6.04 -0.73 -10.96
CA LEU A 204 7.49 -0.91 -10.90
C LEU A 204 7.96 -1.36 -9.51
N ALA A 205 7.42 -0.76 -8.44
CA ALA A 205 7.69 -1.17 -7.08
C ALA A 205 7.30 -2.64 -6.83
N GLY A 206 6.12 -3.06 -7.31
CA GLY A 206 5.64 -4.43 -7.24
C GLY A 206 6.55 -5.41 -7.98
N LEU A 207 6.95 -5.08 -9.21
CA LEU A 207 7.88 -5.90 -10.01
C LEU A 207 9.25 -6.02 -9.34
N VAL A 208 9.82 -4.91 -8.88
CA VAL A 208 11.11 -4.91 -8.17
C VAL A 208 11.02 -5.74 -6.90
N ALA A 209 9.93 -5.63 -6.14
CA ALA A 209 9.72 -6.43 -4.94
C ALA A 209 9.59 -7.92 -5.25
N ALA A 210 8.83 -8.29 -6.29
CA ALA A 210 8.67 -9.67 -6.73
C ALA A 210 10.00 -10.27 -7.22
N MET A 211 10.76 -9.56 -8.05
CA MET A 211 12.09 -9.99 -8.51
C MET A 211 13.06 -10.14 -7.34
N THR A 212 13.08 -9.18 -6.40
CA THR A 212 13.94 -9.25 -5.22
C THR A 212 13.57 -10.41 -4.30
N ARG A 213 12.28 -10.79 -4.25
CA ARG A 213 11.83 -11.98 -3.53
C ARG A 213 12.31 -13.25 -4.23
N LEU A 214 12.06 -13.39 -5.54
CA LEU A 214 12.39 -14.59 -6.30
C LEU A 214 13.90 -14.84 -6.39
N ALA A 215 14.72 -13.78 -6.44
CA ALA A 215 16.18 -13.91 -6.44
C ALA A 215 16.77 -14.42 -5.11
N ARG A 216 15.93 -14.67 -4.09
CA ARG A 216 16.34 -15.24 -2.80
C ARG A 216 16.06 -16.73 -2.68
N ASP A 217 15.12 -17.24 -3.49
CA ASP A 217 14.75 -18.66 -3.56
C ASP A 217 15.74 -19.41 -4.47
#